data_AF-X1BKK8-F1
#
_entry.id   AF-X1BKK8-F1
#
_cell.length_a   1.000
_cell.length_b   1.000
_cell.length_c   1.000
_cell.angle_alpha   90.00
_cell.angle_beta   90.00
_cell.angle_gamma   90.00
#
_symmetry.space_group_name_H-M   'P 1'
#
loop_
_entity.id
_entity.type
_entity.pdbx_description
1 polymer ?
#
loop_
_entity_poly.entity_id
_entity_poly.type
_entity_poly.pdbx_seq_one_letter_code
_entity_poly.pdbx_strand_id
1 'polypeptide(L)'
;TAESIEQAIVLCAKLCIRAADNTKGRMIKVTHWMDLSRKYLGVKIPYELEKYIRVEADIPINMKTEILEYLKSKNWEPIEIIDPTIVERLSKKYVK
;
A
#
# COMPACT_ATOMS: atom_id res chain seq x y z
N THR A 1 -6.11 -13.58 10.71
CA THR A 1 -5.51 -14.89 10.38
C THR A 1 -6.02 -15.32 9.02
N ALA A 2 -5.36 -16.24 8.33
CA ALA A 2 -5.80 -16.77 7.03
C ALA A 2 -6.36 -18.18 7.21
N GLU A 3 -7.43 -18.52 6.50
CA GLU A 3 -8.10 -19.82 6.57
C GLU A 3 -7.63 -20.79 5.48
N SER A 4 -7.04 -20.26 4.40
CA SER A 4 -6.51 -21.05 3.28
C SER A 4 -5.12 -20.59 2.85
N ILE A 5 -4.41 -21.41 2.07
CA ILE A 5 -3.08 -21.09 1.56
C ILE A 5 -3.14 -19.89 0.60
N GLU A 6 -4.19 -19.81 -0.22
CA GLU A 6 -4.47 -18.70 -1.14
C GLU A 6 -4.58 -17.38 -0.38
N GLN A 7 -5.35 -17.37 0.72
CA GLN A 7 -5.46 -16.22 1.60
C GLN A 7 -4.12 -15.89 2.26
N ALA A 8 -3.36 -16.90 2.69
CA ALA A 8 -2.04 -16.71 3.29
C ALA A 8 -1.05 -16.09 2.32
N ILE A 9 -1.03 -16.50 1.05
CA ILE A 9 -0.17 -15.93 -0.01
C ILE A 9 -0.46 -14.44 -0.18
N VAL A 10 -1.73 -14.07 -0.32
CA VAL A 10 -2.14 -12.66 -0.48
C VAL A 10 -1.82 -11.86 0.78
N LEU A 11 -2.07 -12.43 1.95
CA LEU A 11 -1.77 -11.80 3.24
C LEU A 11 -0.27 -11.54 3.40
N CYS A 12 0.59 -12.51 3.03
CA CYS A 12 2.04 -12.35 3.06
C CYS A 12 2.50 -11.19 2.16
N ALA A 13 1.94 -11.05 0.96
CA ALA A 13 2.27 -9.93 0.06
C ALA A 13 1.88 -8.58 0.67
N LYS A 14 0.67 -8.47 1.24
CA LYS A 14 0.22 -7.26 1.95
C LYS A 14 1.12 -6.93 3.13
N LEU A 15 1.47 -7.94 3.93
CA LEU A 15 2.28 -7.80 5.14
C LEU A 15 3.75 -7.48 4.85
N CYS A 16 4.19 -7.42 3.60
CA CYS A 16 5.54 -6.96 3.24
C CYS A 16 5.62 -5.45 3.01
N ILE A 17 4.49 -4.73 2.93
CA ILE A 17 4.48 -3.28 2.75
C ILE A 17 4.92 -2.58 4.05
N ARG A 18 5.83 -1.61 3.95
CA ARG A 18 6.44 -0.92 5.09
C ARG A 18 6.32 0.59 4.93
N ALA A 19 6.22 1.30 6.07
CA ALA A 19 6.20 2.75 6.09
C ALA A 19 7.49 3.37 5.50
N ALA A 20 8.63 2.69 5.62
CA ALA A 20 9.91 3.12 5.08
C ALA A 20 10.11 2.79 3.58
N ASP A 21 9.14 2.15 2.91
CA ASP A 21 9.27 1.84 1.49
C ASP A 21 9.44 3.12 0.67
N ASN A 22 10.46 3.15 -0.19
CA ASN A 22 10.55 4.19 -1.22
C ASN A 22 9.42 4.00 -2.26
N THR A 23 9.22 5.01 -3.09
CA THR A 23 8.15 5.02 -4.09
C THR A 23 8.19 3.80 -5.03
N LYS A 24 9.36 3.52 -5.64
CA LYS A 24 9.52 2.39 -6.57
C LYS A 24 9.27 1.04 -5.89
N GLY A 25 9.80 0.85 -4.68
CA GLY A 25 9.63 -0.37 -3.90
C GLY A 25 8.17 -0.59 -3.50
N ARG A 26 7.45 0.47 -3.13
CA ARG A 26 6.03 0.35 -2.83
C ARG A 26 5.20 0.07 -4.07
N MET A 27 5.50 0.69 -5.22
CA MET A 27 4.84 0.35 -6.48
C MET A 27 4.92 -1.17 -6.74
N ILE A 28 6.12 -1.74 -6.65
CA ILE A 28 6.34 -3.19 -6.89
C ILE A 28 5.51 -4.04 -5.90
N LYS A 29 5.53 -3.69 -4.61
CA LYS A 29 4.77 -4.44 -3.59
C LYS A 29 3.26 -4.33 -3.80
N VAL A 30 2.76 -3.16 -4.17
CA VAL A 30 1.34 -2.94 -4.49
C VAL A 30 0.96 -3.74 -5.72
N THR A 31 1.77 -3.73 -6.78
CA THR A 31 1.54 -4.56 -7.98
C THR A 31 1.39 -6.04 -7.60
N HIS A 32 2.33 -6.58 -6.83
CA HIS A 32 2.26 -7.98 -6.41
C HIS A 32 1.03 -8.28 -5.55
N TRP A 33 0.69 -7.40 -4.60
CA TRP A 33 -0.50 -7.59 -3.77
C TRP A 33 -1.80 -7.57 -4.61
N MET A 34 -1.90 -6.66 -5.57
CA MET A 34 -3.01 -6.57 -6.51
C MET A 34 -3.13 -7.84 -7.36
N ASP A 35 -2.03 -8.26 -8.00
CA ASP A 35 -2.01 -9.42 -8.90
C ASP A 35 -2.36 -10.71 -8.16
N LEU A 36 -1.81 -10.91 -6.97
CA LEU A 36 -2.11 -12.09 -6.14
C LEU A 36 -3.56 -12.07 -5.66
N SER A 37 -4.10 -10.91 -5.28
CA SER A 37 -5.51 -10.80 -4.87
C SER A 37 -6.46 -11.14 -6.00
N ARG A 38 -6.15 -10.69 -7.23
CA ARG A 38 -6.92 -11.03 -8.43
C ARG A 38 -6.85 -12.52 -8.73
N LYS A 39 -5.65 -13.09 -8.70
CA LYS A 39 -5.39 -14.49 -9.05
C LYS A 39 -6.02 -15.47 -8.05
N TYR A 40 -5.85 -15.22 -6.76
CA TYR A 40 -6.18 -16.19 -5.72
C TYR A 40 -7.50 -15.95 -5.01
N LEU A 41 -7.99 -14.70 -4.98
CA LEU A 41 -9.24 -14.34 -4.29
C LEU A 41 -10.32 -13.82 -5.25
N GLY A 42 -10.01 -13.65 -6.55
CA GLY A 42 -10.94 -13.07 -7.52
C GLY A 42 -11.26 -11.59 -7.25
N VAL A 43 -10.50 -10.93 -6.36
CA VAL A 43 -10.75 -9.55 -5.96
C VAL A 43 -9.98 -8.60 -6.88
N LYS A 44 -10.70 -7.71 -7.56
CA LYS A 44 -10.10 -6.77 -8.52
C LYS A 44 -9.19 -5.73 -7.85
N ILE A 45 -9.67 -5.13 -6.76
CA ILE A 45 -8.94 -4.15 -5.94
C ILE A 45 -9.04 -4.61 -4.47
N PRO A 46 -7.92 -4.90 -3.80
CA PRO A 46 -7.91 -5.31 -2.40
C PRO A 46 -8.57 -4.27 -1.48
N TYR A 47 -9.18 -4.74 -0.40
CA TYR A 47 -9.76 -3.86 0.62
C TYR A 47 -8.69 -2.97 1.26
N GLU A 48 -9.03 -1.68 1.41
CA GLU A 48 -8.20 -0.62 2.01
C GLU A 48 -6.90 -0.31 1.25
N LEU A 49 -6.87 -0.51 -0.07
CA LEU A 49 -5.70 -0.16 -0.89
C LEU A 49 -5.28 1.30 -0.71
N GLU A 50 -6.24 2.21 -0.53
CA GLU A 50 -6.02 3.65 -0.32
C GLU A 50 -5.11 3.96 0.88
N LYS A 51 -5.10 3.08 1.90
CA LYS A 51 -4.22 3.24 3.08
C LYS A 51 -2.74 2.96 2.78
N TYR A 52 -2.45 2.30 1.65
CA TYR A 52 -1.10 1.91 1.26
C TYR A 52 -0.53 2.76 0.11
N ILE A 53 -1.32 3.68 -0.45
CA ILE A 53 -0.88 4.70 -1.41
C ILE A 53 -0.70 6.03 -0.66
N ARG A 54 0.52 6.59 -0.69
CA ARG A 54 0.83 7.86 0.01
C ARG A 54 0.82 9.03 -0.95
N VAL A 55 1.37 8.81 -2.14
CA VAL A 55 1.42 9.77 -3.23
C VAL A 55 1.14 9.04 -4.55
N GLU A 56 0.78 9.78 -5.60
CA GLU A 56 0.51 9.18 -6.91
C GLU A 56 1.66 8.37 -7.47
N ALA A 57 2.89 8.74 -7.13
CA ALA A 57 4.08 8.04 -7.61
C ALA A 57 4.16 6.59 -7.09
N ASP A 58 3.42 6.25 -6.03
CA ASP A 58 3.36 4.89 -5.48
C ASP A 58 2.44 3.96 -6.27
N ILE A 59 1.66 4.52 -7.21
CA ILE A 59 0.67 3.78 -7.99
C ILE A 59 1.39 3.02 -9.11
N PRO A 60 1.17 1.70 -9.26
CA PRO A 60 1.67 0.93 -10.39
C PRO A 60 1.26 1.54 -11.74
N ILE A 61 2.23 1.73 -12.63
CA ILE A 61 2.02 2.41 -13.92
C ILE A 61 0.95 1.70 -14.77
N ASN A 62 1.00 0.36 -14.80
CA ASN A 62 0.06 -0.46 -15.56
C ASN A 62 -1.37 -0.47 -15.02
N MET A 63 -1.57 -0.08 -13.75
CA MET A 63 -2.88 -0.04 -13.09
C MET A 63 -3.29 1.40 -12.70
N LYS A 64 -2.59 2.41 -13.24
CA LYS A 64 -2.71 3.79 -12.77
C LYS A 64 -4.13 4.34 -12.90
N THR A 65 -4.76 4.18 -14.05
CA THR A 65 -6.12 4.67 -14.30
C THR A 65 -7.13 4.06 -13.33
N GLU A 66 -7.11 2.74 -13.18
CA GLU A 66 -8.02 1.99 -12.31
C GLU A 66 -7.85 2.38 -10.83
N ILE A 67 -6.60 2.46 -10.36
CA ILE A 67 -6.33 2.81 -8.96
C ILE A 67 -6.71 4.27 -8.70
N LEU A 68 -6.46 5.20 -9.62
CA LEU A 68 -6.88 6.61 -9.45
C LEU A 68 -8.40 6.76 -9.38
N GLU A 69 -9.16 6.02 -10.19
CA GLU A 69 -10.62 5.99 -10.09
C GLU A 69 -11.08 5.48 -8.72
N TYR A 70 -10.46 4.41 -8.22
CA TYR A 70 -10.73 3.88 -6.89
C TYR A 70 -10.41 4.90 -5.79
N LEU A 71 -9.25 5.54 -5.85
CA LEU A 71 -8.83 6.54 -4.85
C LEU A 71 -9.78 7.75 -4.83
N LYS A 72 -10.25 8.21 -6.00
CA LYS A 72 -11.27 9.25 -6.09
C LYS A 72 -12.57 8.85 -5.40
N SER A 73 -13.01 7.60 -5.56
CA SER A 73 -14.20 7.08 -4.87
C SER A 73 -14.08 7.03 -3.34
N LYS A 74 -12.84 7.08 -2.83
CA LYS A 74 -12.50 7.05 -1.40
C LYS A 74 -12.20 8.44 -0.82
N ASN A 75 -12.34 9.51 -1.60
CA ASN A 75 -11.89 10.86 -1.22
C ASN A 75 -10.44 10.85 -0.72
N TRP A 76 -9.59 10.07 -1.38
CA TRP A 76 -8.18 9.97 -1.02
C TRP A 76 -7.43 11.24 -1.42
N GLU A 77 -6.54 11.69 -0.54
CA GLU A 77 -5.63 12.80 -0.77
C GLU A 77 -4.18 12.36 -0.49
N PRO A 78 -3.20 12.87 -1.25
CA PRO A 78 -1.79 12.58 -0.99
C PRO A 78 -1.36 13.04 0.40
N ILE A 79 -0.51 12.24 1.07
CA ILE A 79 0.05 12.57 2.38
C ILE A 79 1.55 12.89 2.28
N GLU A 80 2.03 13.70 3.22
CA GLU A 80 3.46 13.94 3.40
C GLU A 80 4.15 12.68 3.97
N ILE A 81 5.27 12.29 3.37
CA ILE A 81 6.07 11.14 3.83
C ILE A 81 6.97 11.60 4.97
N ILE A 82 6.57 11.29 6.20
CA ILE A 82 7.32 11.59 7.41
C ILE A 82 8.22 10.43 7.84
N ASP A 83 9.14 10.72 8.77
CA ASP A 83 9.92 9.69 9.46
C ASP A 83 8.97 8.73 10.21
N PRO A 84 8.99 7.42 9.93
CA PRO A 84 8.03 6.48 10.49
C PRO A 84 8.35 6.06 11.94
N THR A 85 9.38 6.63 12.56
CA THR A 85 9.80 6.26 13.91
C THR A 85 8.71 6.54 14.94
N ILE A 86 8.25 5.47 15.61
CA ILE A 86 7.29 5.53 16.72
C ILE A 86 7.95 5.88 18.08
N VAL A 87 9.29 5.88 18.11
CA VAL A 87 10.08 6.17 19.30
C VAL A 87 10.18 7.68 19.47
N GLU A 88 9.47 8.21 20.46
CA GLU A 88 9.33 9.66 20.69
C GLU A 88 10.68 10.39 20.75
N ARG A 89 11.65 9.89 21.52
CA ARG A 89 13.00 10.51 21.65
C ARG A 89 13.80 10.60 20.34
N LEU A 90 13.41 9.84 19.31
CA LEU A 90 14.03 9.85 17.98
C LEU A 90 13.18 10.60 16.94
N SER A 91 11.97 11.03 17.32
CA SER A 91 11.08 11.77 16.44
C SER A 91 11.62 13.18 16.22
N LYS A 92 11.59 13.64 14.96
CA LYS A 92 12.04 14.99 14.55
C LYS A 92 11.22 16.14 15.17
N LYS A 93 10.17 15.86 15.95
CA LYS A 93 9.43 16.87 16.73
C LYS A 93 10.32 17.63 17.75
N TYR A 94 11.48 17.09 18.14
CA TYR A 94 12.34 17.66 19.18
C TYR A 94 13.47 18.57 18.68
N VAL A 95 13.54 18.90 17.39
CA VAL A 95 14.47 19.93 16.90
C VAL A 95 13.69 21.24 16.76
N LYS A 96 13.45 21.89 17.90
CA LYS A 96 13.05 23.31 17.98
C LYS A 96 14.13 24.07 18.72
#